data_AF-A0A7S4DEW4-F1
#
_entry.id   AF-A0A7S4DEW4-F1
#
_cell.length_a   1.000
_cell.length_b   1.000
_cell.length_c   1.000
_cell.angle_alpha   90.00
_cell.angle_beta   90.00
_cell.angle_gamma   90.00
#
_symmetry.space_group_name_H-M   'P 1'
#
loop_
_entity.id
_entity.type
_entity.pdbx_description
1 polymer ?
#
loop_
_entity_poly.entity_id
_entity_poly.type
_entity_poly.pdbx_seq_one_letter_code
_entity_poly.pdbx_strand_id
1 'polypeptide(L)'
;LQHFISVHFTCRDLWPRLRELRRPGMLHFIFNRKVVGVLVAHNFEKGHWVAQFPFYPPHQTPEDVTDIEVCETMIRDCLGGESGEGEVMEITMHSADAWVMNGLVADSFSDPSHRVFLCGDSAHQFPPSGGFGLNAGIQDAHNLAWKLATALNGGASSDLLSSYTPERKQVCEALRDLSIDNFHR
;
A
#
# COMPACT_ATOMS: atom_id res chain seq x y z
N LEU A 1 12.03 -6.22 0.60
CA LEU A 1 12.10 -6.29 -0.88
C LEU A 1 12.61 -4.98 -1.46
N GLN A 2 11.90 -3.88 -1.28
CA GLN A 2 12.30 -2.53 -1.72
C GLN A 2 11.89 -1.52 -0.65
N HIS A 3 12.67 -0.44 -0.53
CA HIS A 3 12.36 0.68 0.36
C HIS A 3 11.70 1.80 -0.44
N PHE A 4 10.66 2.41 0.13
CA PHE A 4 9.88 3.45 -0.52
C PHE A 4 9.64 4.63 0.41
N ILE A 5 9.65 5.83 -0.15
CA ILE A 5 9.05 7.01 0.46
C ILE A 5 7.63 7.15 -0.09
N SER A 6 6.64 7.30 0.79
CA SER A 6 5.25 7.57 0.45
C SER A 6 4.91 9.00 0.82
N VAL A 7 4.53 9.80 -0.17
CA VAL A 7 4.28 11.22 -0.03
C VAL A 7 2.81 11.51 -0.29
N HIS A 8 2.09 12.00 0.72
CA HIS A 8 0.70 12.45 0.58
C HIS A 8 0.67 13.96 0.35
N PHE A 9 -0.01 14.38 -0.72
CA PHE A 9 -0.13 15.79 -1.07
C PHE A 9 -1.50 16.11 -1.70
N THR A 10 -1.81 17.39 -1.79
CA THR A 10 -2.94 17.90 -2.55
C THR A 10 -2.46 18.68 -3.76
N CYS A 11 -3.07 18.40 -4.92
CA CYS A 11 -2.93 19.17 -6.15
C CYS A 11 -4.27 19.13 -6.91
N ARG A 12 -4.98 20.27 -6.94
CA ARG A 12 -6.35 20.34 -7.49
C ARG A 12 -6.37 20.43 -9.01
N ASP A 13 -5.31 20.96 -9.60
CA ASP A 13 -5.21 21.21 -11.04
C ASP A 13 -4.83 19.96 -11.84
N LEU A 14 -4.23 18.96 -11.17
CA LEU A 14 -3.73 17.76 -11.83
C LEU A 14 -4.85 16.92 -12.45
N TRP A 15 -5.97 16.74 -11.75
CA TRP A 15 -7.07 15.92 -12.26
C TRP A 15 -7.75 16.53 -13.50
N PRO A 16 -8.15 17.82 -13.51
CA PRO A 16 -8.61 18.50 -14.72
C PRO A 16 -7.66 18.30 -15.91
N ARG A 17 -6.35 18.51 -15.70
CA ARG A 17 -5.33 18.37 -16.74
C ARG A 17 -5.22 16.95 -17.28
N LEU A 18 -5.25 15.94 -16.42
CA LEU A 18 -5.24 14.53 -16.84
C LEU A 18 -6.49 14.17 -17.66
N ARG A 19 -7.65 14.75 -17.33
CA ARG A 19 -8.88 14.56 -18.11
C ARG A 19 -8.80 15.20 -19.49
N GLU A 20 -8.26 16.42 -19.58
CA GLU A 20 -8.05 17.12 -20.86
C GLU A 20 -7.11 16.33 -21.78
N LEU A 21 -6.03 15.80 -21.21
CA LEU A 21 -5.08 14.93 -21.92
C LEU A 21 -5.63 13.53 -22.23
N ARG A 22 -6.88 13.22 -21.82
CA ARG A 22 -7.52 11.91 -21.96
C ARG A 22 -6.71 10.78 -21.32
N ARG A 23 -6.08 11.05 -20.17
CA ARG A 23 -5.30 10.09 -19.37
C ARG A 23 -5.91 9.90 -17.97
N PRO A 24 -7.22 9.60 -17.84
CA PRO A 24 -7.78 9.30 -16.53
C PRO A 24 -7.20 7.97 -16.01
N GLY A 25 -6.70 7.96 -14.79
CA GLY A 25 -6.18 6.78 -14.14
C GLY A 25 -6.16 6.95 -12.63
N MET A 26 -6.39 5.85 -11.92
CA MET A 26 -6.12 5.81 -10.47
C MET A 26 -4.62 5.70 -10.20
N LEU A 27 -3.89 5.01 -11.09
CA LEU A 27 -2.47 4.73 -10.97
C LEU A 27 -1.73 5.24 -12.21
N HIS A 28 -0.66 5.99 -11.99
CA HIS A 28 0.25 6.46 -13.03
C HIS A 28 1.67 6.05 -12.67
N PHE A 29 2.28 5.24 -13.53
CA PHE A 29 3.71 4.90 -13.42
C PHE A 29 4.53 5.95 -14.16
N ILE A 30 5.44 6.58 -13.45
CA ILE A 30 6.24 7.70 -13.94
C ILE A 30 7.69 7.27 -14.04
N PHE A 31 8.23 7.39 -15.26
CA PHE A 31 9.63 7.12 -15.55
C PHE A 31 10.17 8.31 -16.34
N ASN A 32 11.03 9.11 -15.72
CA ASN A 32 11.74 10.18 -16.39
C ASN A 32 13.20 10.24 -15.91
N ARG A 33 13.97 11.22 -16.41
CA ARG A 33 15.41 11.33 -16.10
C ARG A 33 15.70 11.70 -14.64
N LYS A 34 14.70 12.21 -13.91
CA LYS A 34 14.86 12.73 -12.55
C LYS A 34 14.24 11.80 -11.51
N VAL A 35 13.07 11.23 -11.80
CA VAL A 35 12.33 10.38 -10.87
C VAL A 35 11.77 9.12 -11.53
N VAL A 36 11.73 8.06 -10.72
CA VAL A 36 10.95 6.85 -10.96
C VAL A 36 9.96 6.73 -9.81
N GLY A 37 8.67 6.63 -10.10
CA GLY A 37 7.68 6.54 -9.05
C GLY A 37 6.30 6.16 -9.54
N VAL A 38 5.40 5.95 -8.58
CA VAL A 38 3.99 5.67 -8.83
C VAL A 38 3.18 6.77 -8.19
N LEU A 39 2.29 7.38 -8.97
CA LEU A 39 1.31 8.34 -8.49
C LEU A 39 -0.06 7.68 -8.40
N VAL A 40 -0.69 7.79 -7.24
CA VAL A 40 -1.98 7.18 -6.90
C VAL A 40 -2.99 8.27 -6.58
N ALA A 41 -4.12 8.28 -7.27
CA ALA A 41 -5.23 9.16 -6.97
C ALA A 41 -6.05 8.59 -5.80
N HIS A 42 -6.07 9.30 -4.66
CA HIS A 42 -6.89 8.92 -3.50
C HIS A 42 -8.25 9.60 -3.53
N ASN A 43 -8.33 10.83 -4.04
CA ASN A 43 -9.58 11.53 -4.24
C ASN A 43 -9.45 12.57 -5.36
N PHE A 44 -10.11 12.33 -6.49
CA PHE A 44 -10.06 13.23 -7.65
C PHE A 44 -10.71 14.59 -7.39
N GLU A 45 -11.82 14.64 -6.65
CA GLU A 45 -12.57 15.88 -6.41
C GLU A 45 -11.83 16.83 -5.48
N LYS A 46 -11.20 16.28 -4.44
CA LYS A 46 -10.39 17.04 -3.47
C LYS A 46 -8.93 17.22 -3.91
N GLY A 47 -8.53 16.54 -4.99
CA GLY A 47 -7.17 16.53 -5.49
C GLY A 47 -6.17 15.90 -4.51
N HIS A 48 -6.55 14.84 -3.79
CA HIS A 48 -5.61 14.11 -2.92
C HIS A 48 -4.88 13.01 -3.70
N TRP A 49 -3.55 13.03 -3.56
CA TRP A 49 -2.65 12.16 -4.27
C TRP A 49 -1.61 11.57 -3.33
N VAL A 50 -1.21 10.33 -3.59
CA VAL A 50 -0.06 9.70 -2.95
C VAL A 50 0.96 9.36 -4.02
N ALA A 51 2.19 9.83 -3.86
CA ALA A 51 3.31 9.41 -4.70
C ALA A 51 4.21 8.45 -3.92
N GLN A 52 4.69 7.41 -4.59
CA GLN A 52 5.65 6.47 -4.04
C GLN A 52 6.92 6.47 -4.88
N PHE A 53 8.06 6.66 -4.22
CA PHE A 53 9.37 6.65 -4.87
C PHE A 53 10.29 5.64 -4.17
N PRO A 54 11.09 4.87 -4.90
CA PRO A 54 12.07 3.99 -4.29
C PRO A 54 13.23 4.82 -3.70
N PHE A 55 13.79 4.36 -2.58
CA PHE A 55 15.09 4.82 -2.09
C PHE A 55 15.99 3.62 -1.75
N TYR A 56 17.29 3.86 -1.60
CA TYR A 56 18.28 2.77 -1.62
C TYR A 56 19.27 2.84 -0.44
N PRO A 57 19.00 2.13 0.66
CA PRO A 57 19.98 1.90 1.71
C PRO A 57 21.18 1.04 1.22
N PRO A 58 22.39 1.22 1.77
CA PRO A 58 22.74 2.21 2.80
C PRO A 58 23.09 3.59 2.22
N HIS A 59 22.96 3.80 0.91
CA HIS A 59 23.32 5.08 0.27
C HIS A 59 22.37 6.23 0.62
N GLN A 60 21.12 5.90 0.94
CA GLN A 60 20.11 6.82 1.43
C GLN A 60 19.50 6.28 2.73
N THR A 61 19.30 7.17 3.69
CA THR A 61 18.55 6.88 4.92
C THR A 61 17.11 7.34 4.78
N PRO A 62 16.18 6.81 5.60
CA PRO A 62 14.81 7.34 5.68
C PRO A 62 14.79 8.85 5.91
N GLU A 63 15.64 9.35 6.81
CA GLU A 63 15.71 10.77 7.16
C GLU A 63 16.10 11.64 5.96
N ASP A 64 17.02 11.17 5.10
CA ASP A 64 17.44 11.87 3.88
C ASP A 64 16.30 12.04 2.88
N VAL A 65 15.33 11.13 2.87
CA VAL A 65 14.26 11.08 1.85
C VAL A 65 12.90 11.52 2.36
N THR A 66 12.71 11.64 3.68
CA THR A 66 11.48 12.15 4.29
C THR A 66 11.46 13.66 4.47
N ASP A 67 12.56 14.36 4.15
CA ASP A 67 12.59 15.81 4.16
C ASP A 67 11.54 16.38 3.17
N ILE A 68 10.79 17.38 3.62
CA ILE A 68 9.63 17.90 2.89
C ILE A 68 10.02 18.64 1.61
N GLU A 69 11.16 19.34 1.61
CA GLU A 69 11.66 20.08 0.46
C GLU A 69 12.17 19.12 -0.62
N VAL A 70 12.84 18.04 -0.18
CA VAL A 70 13.24 16.92 -1.06
C VAL A 70 12.00 16.26 -1.67
N CYS A 71 11.00 15.94 -0.85
CA CYS A 71 9.75 15.33 -1.32
C CYS A 71 9.02 16.23 -2.31
N GLU A 72 8.87 17.53 -2.01
CA GLU A 72 8.22 18.49 -2.90
C GLU A 72 8.95 18.57 -4.25
N THR A 73 10.28 18.59 -4.24
CA THR A 73 11.10 18.56 -5.46
C THR A 73 10.80 17.30 -6.29
N MET A 74 10.74 16.13 -5.67
CA MET A 74 10.40 14.87 -6.34
C MET A 74 8.98 14.87 -6.90
N ILE A 75 8.00 15.45 -6.18
CA ILE A 75 6.64 15.64 -6.69
C ILE A 75 6.65 16.55 -7.92
N ARG A 76 7.34 17.70 -7.86
CA ARG A 76 7.41 18.61 -9.00
C ARG A 76 8.03 17.92 -10.21
N ASP A 77 9.11 17.18 -10.03
CA ASP A 77 9.74 16.40 -11.09
C ASP A 77 8.86 15.26 -11.64
N CYS A 78 8.01 14.67 -10.79
CA CYS A 78 6.99 13.70 -11.19
C CYS A 78 5.91 14.32 -12.09
N LEU A 79 5.51 15.57 -11.79
CA LEU A 79 4.48 16.32 -12.51
C LEU A 79 4.99 17.06 -13.77
N GLY A 80 6.28 16.91 -14.12
CA GLY A 80 6.90 17.50 -15.31
C GLY A 80 7.88 18.65 -15.06
N GLY A 81 8.13 19.01 -13.79
CA GLY A 81 9.08 20.04 -13.36
C GLY A 81 8.73 21.46 -13.84
N GLU A 82 9.59 22.44 -13.51
CA GLU A 82 9.51 23.82 -14.04
C GLU A 82 9.91 23.93 -15.52
N SER A 83 10.11 22.80 -16.20
CA SER A 83 10.65 22.75 -17.56
C SER A 83 9.54 22.64 -18.59
N GLY A 84 8.92 23.77 -18.93
CA GLY A 84 8.26 23.97 -20.23
C GLY A 84 6.82 24.48 -20.15
N GLU A 85 6.66 25.81 -20.32
CA GLU A 85 5.45 26.51 -20.81
C GLU A 85 4.09 26.22 -20.13
N GLY A 86 4.08 25.49 -19.02
CA GLY A 86 2.88 25.14 -18.26
C GLY A 86 2.70 25.99 -17.01
N GLU A 87 1.44 26.19 -16.63
CA GLU A 87 1.05 26.82 -15.37
C GLU A 87 1.60 26.03 -14.17
N VAL A 88 2.20 26.74 -13.21
CA VAL A 88 2.72 26.14 -11.98
C VAL A 88 1.53 25.65 -11.15
N MET A 89 1.41 24.34 -10.99
CA MET A 89 0.36 23.76 -10.16
C MET A 89 0.65 24.00 -8.68
N GLU A 90 -0.38 24.41 -7.94
CA GLU A 90 -0.30 24.54 -6.48
C GLU A 90 -0.24 23.15 -5.84
N ILE A 91 0.73 22.96 -4.96
CA ILE A 91 0.98 21.70 -4.23
C ILE A 91 0.96 22.01 -2.74
N THR A 92 0.18 21.25 -1.98
CA THR A 92 0.21 21.27 -0.50
C THR A 92 0.64 19.91 0.00
N MET A 93 1.78 19.85 0.70
CA MET A 93 2.31 18.62 1.28
C MET A 93 1.61 18.29 2.61
N HIS A 94 1.30 17.02 2.84
CA HIS A 94 0.63 16.56 4.07
C HIS A 94 1.51 15.64 4.91
N SER A 95 2.10 14.62 4.29
CA SER A 95 3.03 13.70 4.97
C SER A 95 4.03 13.10 4.01
N ALA A 96 5.14 12.62 4.57
CA ALA A 96 6.22 11.94 3.88
C ALA A 96 6.75 10.84 4.80
N ASP A 97 6.44 9.58 4.48
CA ASP A 97 6.69 8.44 5.37
C ASP A 97 7.47 7.34 4.63
N ALA A 98 8.61 6.95 5.20
CA ALA A 98 9.40 5.84 4.68
C ALA A 98 8.76 4.50 5.11
N TRP A 99 8.65 3.57 4.18
CA TRP A 99 8.15 2.22 4.45
C TRP A 99 8.92 1.16 3.66
N VAL A 100 8.86 -0.07 4.14
CA VAL A 100 9.57 -1.22 3.55
C VAL A 100 8.56 -2.22 3.02
N MET A 101 8.73 -2.58 1.76
CA MET A 101 7.93 -3.61 1.12
C MET A 101 8.38 -4.99 1.57
N ASN A 102 7.44 -5.74 2.17
CA ASN A 102 7.64 -7.10 2.66
C ASN A 102 6.70 -8.09 1.96
N GLY A 103 7.11 -9.37 1.96
CA GLY A 103 6.34 -10.49 1.45
C GLY A 103 6.35 -11.62 2.48
N LEU A 104 5.64 -11.44 3.59
CA LEU A 104 5.70 -12.32 4.77
C LEU A 104 4.33 -12.92 5.05
N VAL A 105 4.31 -14.15 5.55
CA VAL A 105 3.10 -14.81 6.07
C VAL A 105 3.50 -15.55 7.33
N ALA A 106 2.75 -15.36 8.41
CA ALA A 106 3.00 -16.03 9.69
C ALA A 106 2.82 -17.55 9.57
N ASP A 107 3.63 -18.31 10.31
CA ASP A 107 3.57 -19.78 10.29
C ASP A 107 2.22 -20.31 10.80
N SER A 108 1.62 -19.62 11.78
CA SER A 108 0.27 -19.86 12.28
C SER A 108 -0.43 -18.53 12.55
N PHE A 109 -1.75 -18.51 12.33
CA PHE A 109 -2.59 -17.33 12.59
C PHE A 109 -3.29 -17.41 13.94
N SER A 110 -3.02 -18.45 14.73
CA SER A 110 -3.48 -18.55 16.12
C SER A 110 -2.46 -19.27 16.99
N ASP A 111 -2.53 -19.02 18.30
CA ASP A 111 -1.78 -19.80 19.27
C ASP A 111 -2.38 -21.22 19.41
N PRO A 112 -1.65 -22.20 19.98
CA PRO A 112 -2.14 -23.57 20.12
C PRO A 112 -3.42 -23.72 20.96
N SER A 113 -3.73 -22.76 21.84
CA SER A 113 -4.96 -22.78 22.64
C SER A 113 -6.15 -22.07 21.96
N HIS A 114 -5.95 -21.48 20.78
CA HIS A 114 -6.94 -20.72 20.02
C HIS A 114 -7.62 -19.61 20.83
N ARG A 115 -6.82 -18.87 21.60
CA ARG A 115 -7.24 -17.70 22.40
C ARG A 115 -6.64 -16.40 21.89
N VAL A 116 -5.59 -16.47 21.08
CA VAL A 116 -4.94 -15.34 20.42
C VAL A 116 -4.93 -15.62 18.93
N PHE A 117 -5.33 -14.62 18.14
CA PHE A 117 -5.44 -14.71 16.69
C PHE A 117 -4.74 -13.53 16.03
N LEU A 118 -4.05 -13.81 14.92
CA LEU A 118 -3.49 -12.81 14.02
C LEU A 118 -4.46 -12.57 12.86
N CYS A 119 -4.61 -11.31 12.44
CA CYS A 119 -5.38 -10.95 11.25
C CYS A 119 -4.76 -9.74 10.54
N GLY A 120 -4.96 -9.63 9.23
CA GLY A 120 -4.37 -8.54 8.43
C GLY A 120 -2.85 -8.52 8.53
N ASP A 121 -2.27 -7.31 8.63
CA ASP A 121 -0.82 -7.10 8.62
C ASP A 121 -0.02 -7.83 9.71
N SER A 122 -0.69 -8.22 10.81
CA SER A 122 -0.08 -9.06 11.85
C SER A 122 0.13 -10.51 11.42
N ALA A 123 -0.67 -10.99 10.47
CA ALA A 123 -0.65 -12.36 9.96
C ALA A 123 0.10 -12.45 8.62
N HIS A 124 0.07 -11.39 7.82
CA HIS A 124 0.67 -11.39 6.49
C HIS A 124 1.00 -9.97 6.01
N GLN A 125 2.03 -9.83 5.19
CA GLN A 125 2.42 -8.58 4.54
C GLN A 125 2.72 -8.87 3.08
N PHE A 126 2.17 -8.07 2.17
CA PHE A 126 2.36 -8.25 0.74
C PHE A 126 2.94 -6.99 0.09
N PRO A 127 3.64 -7.11 -1.03
CA PRO A 127 3.79 -6.01 -1.96
C PRO A 127 2.42 -5.38 -2.32
N PRO A 128 2.33 -4.06 -2.49
CA PRO A 128 1.08 -3.38 -2.89
C PRO A 128 0.63 -3.73 -4.32
N SER A 129 1.47 -4.40 -5.10
CA SER A 129 1.23 -4.83 -6.49
C SER A 129 0.05 -5.81 -6.58
N GLY A 130 -1.14 -5.25 -6.83
CA GLY A 130 -2.41 -5.97 -6.94
C GLY A 130 -3.44 -5.59 -5.87
N GLY A 131 -3.07 -4.76 -4.89
CA GLY A 131 -4.01 -4.20 -3.91
C GLY A 131 -4.63 -5.24 -2.96
N PHE A 132 -3.92 -6.34 -2.67
CA PHE A 132 -4.49 -7.47 -1.95
C PHE A 132 -4.52 -7.34 -0.43
N GLY A 133 -3.60 -6.58 0.18
CA GLY A 133 -3.40 -6.55 1.65
C GLY A 133 -4.67 -6.19 2.43
N LEU A 134 -5.26 -5.02 2.18
CA LEU A 134 -6.50 -4.58 2.85
C LEU A 134 -7.65 -5.57 2.63
N ASN A 135 -7.81 -6.05 1.40
CA ASN A 135 -8.88 -6.99 1.05
C ASN A 135 -8.73 -8.32 1.79
N ALA A 136 -7.50 -8.84 1.90
CA ALA A 136 -7.20 -10.05 2.65
C ALA A 136 -7.46 -9.86 4.15
N GLY A 137 -7.03 -8.74 4.73
CA GLY A 137 -7.27 -8.43 6.15
C GLY A 137 -8.75 -8.34 6.51
N ILE A 138 -9.58 -7.73 5.68
CA ILE A 138 -11.04 -7.70 5.87
C ILE A 138 -11.62 -9.12 5.82
N GLN A 139 -11.16 -9.95 4.89
CA GLN A 139 -11.61 -11.33 4.76
C GLN A 139 -11.17 -12.20 5.95
N ASP A 140 -9.99 -11.96 6.52
CA ASP A 140 -9.54 -12.63 7.74
C ASP A 140 -10.46 -12.30 8.91
N ALA A 141 -10.71 -11.00 9.13
CA ALA A 141 -11.61 -10.55 10.19
C ALA A 141 -13.02 -11.09 9.99
N HIS A 142 -13.52 -11.09 8.76
CA HIS A 142 -14.83 -11.66 8.43
C HIS A 142 -14.88 -13.17 8.72
N ASN A 143 -13.85 -13.94 8.34
CA ASN A 143 -13.79 -15.38 8.62
C ASN A 143 -13.72 -15.65 10.13
N LEU A 144 -12.95 -14.87 10.88
CA LEU A 144 -12.73 -15.07 12.31
C LEU A 144 -13.94 -14.65 13.16
N ALA A 145 -14.59 -13.54 12.83
CA ALA A 145 -15.62 -12.91 13.67
C ALA A 145 -16.80 -13.85 13.97
N TRP A 146 -17.33 -14.53 12.97
CA TRP A 146 -18.47 -15.44 13.18
C TRP A 146 -18.05 -16.69 13.97
N LYS A 147 -16.84 -17.21 13.76
CA LYS A 147 -16.31 -18.36 14.50
C LYS A 147 -16.17 -18.06 15.98
N LEU A 148 -15.63 -16.88 16.30
CA LEU A 148 -15.56 -16.38 17.67
C LEU A 148 -16.94 -16.22 18.29
N ALA A 149 -17.89 -15.61 17.56
CA ALA A 149 -19.26 -15.45 18.05
C ALA A 149 -19.94 -16.80 18.36
N THR A 150 -19.76 -17.81 17.50
CA THR A 150 -20.31 -19.15 17.74
C THR A 150 -19.65 -19.84 18.94
N ALA A 151 -18.33 -19.72 19.08
CA ALA A 151 -17.59 -20.30 20.20
C ALA A 151 -17.98 -19.68 21.54
N LEU A 152 -18.14 -18.36 21.60
CA LEU A 152 -18.52 -17.64 22.80
C LEU A 152 -19.96 -17.94 23.25
N ASN A 153 -20.86 -18.23 22.31
CA ASN A 153 -22.26 -18.56 22.61
C ASN A 153 -22.48 -20.06 22.94
N GLY A 154 -21.41 -20.83 23.15
CA GLY A 154 -21.49 -22.25 23.52
C GLY A 154 -21.95 -23.17 22.38
N GLY A 155 -21.98 -22.68 21.15
CA GLY A 155 -22.47 -23.41 19.97
C GLY A 155 -21.39 -24.11 19.14
N ALA A 156 -20.11 -23.95 19.47
CA ALA A 156 -19.01 -24.48 18.66
C ALA A 156 -18.39 -25.75 19.25
N SER A 157 -18.02 -26.69 18.38
CA SER A 157 -16.98 -27.66 18.72
C SER A 157 -15.62 -26.96 18.84
N SER A 158 -14.68 -27.56 19.56
CA SER A 158 -13.26 -27.12 19.63
C SER A 158 -12.63 -26.88 18.26
N ASP A 159 -13.15 -27.57 17.24
CA ASP A 159 -12.56 -27.63 15.90
C ASP A 159 -12.92 -26.43 15.02
N LEU A 160 -13.92 -25.63 15.43
CA LEU A 160 -14.32 -24.47 14.65
C LEU A 160 -13.21 -23.41 14.60
N LEU A 161 -12.57 -23.10 15.72
CA LEU A 161 -11.51 -22.10 15.76
C LEU A 161 -10.20 -22.60 15.14
N SER A 162 -9.93 -23.90 15.24
CA SER A 162 -8.74 -24.51 14.64
C SER A 162 -8.76 -24.47 13.10
N SER A 163 -9.93 -24.32 12.49
CA SER A 163 -10.08 -24.14 11.04
C SER A 163 -9.56 -22.80 10.51
N TYR A 164 -9.39 -21.77 11.35
CA TYR A 164 -9.04 -20.42 10.89
C TYR A 164 -7.68 -20.34 10.18
N THR A 165 -6.63 -20.86 10.81
CA THR A 165 -5.27 -20.87 10.21
C THR A 165 -5.25 -21.57 8.84
N PRO A 166 -5.68 -22.85 8.70
CA PRO A 166 -5.58 -23.56 7.42
C PRO A 166 -6.44 -22.93 6.32
N GLU A 167 -7.61 -22.37 6.65
CA GLU A 167 -8.46 -21.70 5.66
C GLU A 167 -7.86 -20.39 5.12
N ARG A 168 -7.21 -19.60 6.00
CA ARG A 168 -6.72 -18.26 5.63
C ARG A 168 -5.28 -18.26 5.15
N LYS A 169 -4.40 -19.06 5.76
CA LYS A 169 -2.98 -19.07 5.44
C LYS A 169 -2.71 -19.41 3.97
N GLN A 170 -3.37 -20.45 3.45
CA GLN A 170 -3.18 -20.87 2.05
C GLN A 170 -3.56 -19.76 1.05
N VAL A 171 -4.63 -19.00 1.35
CA VAL A 171 -5.03 -17.85 0.53
C VAL A 171 -3.97 -16.75 0.61
N CYS A 172 -3.50 -16.42 1.82
CA CYS A 172 -2.48 -15.39 2.02
C CYS A 172 -1.14 -15.74 1.37
N GLU A 173 -0.72 -17.02 1.37
CA GLU A 173 0.49 -17.47 0.67
C GLU A 173 0.35 -17.31 -0.85
N ALA A 174 -0.79 -17.70 -1.42
CA ALA A 174 -1.05 -17.51 -2.85
C ALA A 174 -1.07 -16.02 -3.24
N LEU A 175 -1.65 -15.16 -2.39
CA LEU A 175 -1.67 -13.71 -2.61
C LEU A 175 -0.27 -13.10 -2.49
N ARG A 176 0.55 -13.54 -1.51
CA ARG A 176 1.95 -13.13 -1.38
C ARG A 176 2.70 -13.41 -2.67
N ASP A 177 2.62 -14.64 -3.17
CA ASP A 177 3.36 -15.09 -4.34
C ASP A 177 2.94 -14.31 -5.59
N LEU A 178 1.63 -14.13 -5.80
CA LEU A 178 1.12 -13.31 -6.89
C LEU A 178 1.56 -11.85 -6.79
N SER A 179 1.60 -11.29 -5.57
CA SER A 179 2.03 -9.91 -5.36
C SER A 179 3.51 -9.72 -5.70
N ILE A 180 4.35 -10.68 -5.30
CA ILE A 180 5.79 -10.70 -5.63
C ILE A 180 5.99 -10.84 -7.15
N ASP A 181 5.28 -11.75 -7.79
CA ASP A 181 5.34 -11.93 -9.24
C ASP A 181 4.93 -10.65 -9.99
N ASN A 182 3.86 -9.99 -9.56
CA ASN A 182 3.43 -8.72 -10.14
C ASN A 182 4.47 -7.61 -9.97
N PHE A 183 5.24 -7.62 -8.88
CA PHE A 183 6.29 -6.63 -8.65
C PHE A 183 7.51 -6.84 -9.56
N HIS A 184 7.78 -8.09 -9.97
CA HIS A 184 8.90 -8.43 -10.83
C HIS A 184 8.61 -8.36 -12.33
N ARG A 185 7.35 -8.18 -12.73
CA ARG A 185 6.92 -8.01 -14.13
C ARG A 185 7.06 -6.57 -14.60
#